data_AF-A0A1G2ZP99-F1
#
_entry.id   AF-A0A1G2ZP99-F1
#
_cell.length_a   1.000
_cell.length_b   1.000
_cell.length_c   1.000
_cell.angle_alpha   90.00
_cell.angle_beta   90.00
_cell.angle_gamma   90.00
#
_symmetry.space_group_name_H-M   'P 1'
#
loop_
_entity.id
_entity.type
_entity.pdbx_description
1 polymer ?
#
loop_
_entity_poly.entity_id
_entity_poly.type
_entity_poly.pdbx_seq_one_letter_code
_entity_poly.pdbx_strand_id
1 'polypeptide(L)'
;RCLTTAEVEKITGEPGRYRATIARHPRRVNNKCTACGACEEVCPVERPNEFNFAMDTTKAVYLPFEMAYPMQYAIDPAVCLGAECGKCVEACPYQAIDLEMQPERVDVEVQAVIWATGWDPFEAEKIEGLGFGTYRNVITNVMMERLASIGGPTAGKIERPSDGKEIQSVAFVQCAGSRDENYLKHCSGVCCMASLKQTRYVREQYPDAQIYIFYIDVRTPGRLEDFYSAVQKDEKVQLIKGKVAKITEDGAADLVVEAEDTLSGDRVSQKVNLVVLATGIVPADATGCVEFDGVLQDGGLQDGGLQKDEHGFLTNDQPLAGLMGAGCAKRPVDVAMCVRDATGTALKALQSCVE
;
A
#
# COMPACT_ATOMS: atom_id res chain seq x y z
N ARG A 1 14.32 -20.22 0.96
CA ARG A 1 15.23 -19.07 1.17
C ARG A 1 14.40 -17.80 1.04
N CYS A 2 14.59 -16.80 1.91
CA CYS A 2 13.95 -15.47 1.76
C CYS A 2 15.05 -14.45 1.47
N LEU A 3 14.90 -13.71 0.38
CA LEU A 3 15.81 -12.64 -0.02
C LEU A 3 15.06 -11.32 0.14
N THR A 4 15.57 -10.45 1.00
CA THR A 4 15.02 -9.10 1.22
C THR A 4 15.96 -8.06 0.62
N THR A 5 15.47 -6.83 0.42
CA THR A 5 16.23 -5.76 -0.25
C THR A 5 16.76 -6.26 -1.59
N ALA A 6 15.92 -6.96 -2.34
CA ALA A 6 16.30 -7.69 -3.53
C ALA A 6 15.21 -7.61 -4.59
N GLU A 7 15.64 -7.55 -5.84
CA GLU A 7 14.80 -7.41 -7.04
C GLU A 7 15.24 -8.44 -8.07
N VAL A 8 14.29 -8.99 -8.82
CA VAL A 8 14.59 -9.89 -9.94
C VAL A 8 14.93 -9.00 -11.13
N GLU A 9 16.16 -9.09 -11.65
CA GLU A 9 16.58 -8.31 -12.83
C GLU A 9 16.22 -9.05 -14.13
N LYS A 10 16.43 -10.38 -14.14
CA LYS A 10 16.34 -11.18 -15.36
C LYS A 10 15.86 -12.59 -15.09
N ILE A 11 15.03 -13.11 -16.00
CA ILE A 11 14.59 -14.51 -16.03
C ILE A 11 14.90 -15.06 -17.42
N THR A 12 15.63 -16.17 -17.48
CA THR A 12 15.94 -16.88 -18.73
C THR A 12 15.59 -18.35 -18.63
N GLY A 13 15.53 -19.01 -19.79
CA GLY A 13 15.34 -20.45 -19.89
C GLY A 13 13.98 -20.81 -20.50
N GLU A 14 13.50 -21.99 -20.14
CA GLU A 14 12.30 -22.60 -20.72
C GLU A 14 11.39 -23.15 -19.60
N PRO A 15 10.11 -23.43 -19.89
CA PRO A 15 9.20 -24.04 -18.93
C PRO A 15 9.82 -25.18 -18.12
N GLY A 16 9.73 -25.11 -16.79
CA GLY A 16 10.31 -26.09 -15.87
C GLY A 16 11.81 -25.94 -15.60
N ARG A 17 12.54 -25.10 -16.35
CA ARG A 17 13.98 -24.85 -16.20
C ARG A 17 14.32 -23.38 -16.40
N TYR A 18 13.98 -22.57 -15.42
CA TYR A 18 14.30 -21.15 -15.38
C TYR A 18 15.56 -20.87 -14.57
N ARG A 19 16.30 -19.84 -14.99
CA ARG A 19 17.34 -19.18 -14.21
C ARG A 19 16.90 -17.75 -13.95
N ALA A 20 16.77 -17.39 -12.68
CA ALA A 20 16.51 -16.01 -12.27
C ALA A 20 17.77 -15.37 -11.70
N THR A 21 18.15 -14.21 -12.23
CA THR A 21 19.21 -13.36 -11.70
C THR A 21 18.58 -12.31 -10.79
N ILE A 22 19.00 -12.32 -9.53
CA ILE A 22 18.45 -11.48 -8.46
C ILE A 22 19.52 -10.51 -8.00
N ALA A 23 19.25 -9.21 -8.12
CA ALA A 23 20.07 -8.17 -7.50
C ALA A 23 19.64 -7.97 -6.05
N ARG A 24 20.61 -7.89 -5.15
CA ARG A 24 20.39 -7.58 -3.74
C ARG A 24 21.07 -6.26 -3.42
N HIS A 25 20.26 -5.27 -3.08
CA HIS A 25 20.69 -3.97 -2.65
C HIS A 25 21.30 -4.03 -1.25
N PRO A 26 22.38 -3.27 -1.01
CA PRO A 26 23.06 -3.29 0.27
C PRO A 26 22.20 -2.64 1.35
N ARG A 27 21.79 -3.43 2.35
CA ARG A 27 21.12 -2.92 3.56
C ARG A 27 22.05 -2.04 4.41
N ARG A 28 23.38 -2.17 4.19
CA ARG A 28 24.47 -1.59 5.01
C ARG A 28 24.43 -2.00 6.49
N VAL A 29 23.71 -3.09 6.77
CA VAL A 29 23.58 -3.71 8.07
C VAL A 29 23.59 -5.23 7.88
N ASN A 30 24.47 -5.93 8.59
CA ASN A 30 24.68 -7.37 8.47
C ASN A 30 23.90 -8.19 9.52
N ASN A 31 24.06 -9.52 9.47
CA ASN A 31 23.33 -10.48 10.30
C ASN A 31 23.63 -10.45 11.81
N LYS A 32 24.62 -9.66 12.25
CA LYS A 32 24.90 -9.45 13.68
C LYS A 32 23.95 -8.43 14.32
N CYS A 33 23.14 -7.73 13.53
CA CYS A 33 22.20 -6.75 14.05
C CYS A 33 21.18 -7.39 14.99
N THR A 34 21.04 -6.82 16.19
CA THR A 34 20.07 -7.25 17.20
C THR A 34 18.86 -6.30 17.29
N ALA A 35 18.77 -5.31 16.39
CA ALA A 35 17.76 -4.25 16.41
C ALA A 35 17.63 -3.50 17.76
N CYS A 36 18.75 -3.18 18.41
CA CYS A 36 18.74 -2.51 19.72
C CYS A 36 18.52 -0.98 19.70
N GLY A 37 18.57 -0.33 18.54
CA GLY A 37 18.32 1.11 18.40
C GLY A 37 19.51 2.04 18.64
N ALA A 38 20.64 1.56 19.18
CA ALA A 38 21.80 2.42 19.48
C ALA A 38 22.33 3.22 18.28
N CYS A 39 22.25 2.68 17.06
CA CYS A 39 22.66 3.38 15.84
C CYS A 39 21.72 4.53 15.45
N GLU A 40 20.43 4.40 15.73
CA GLU A 40 19.40 5.38 15.43
C GLU A 40 19.51 6.60 16.34
N GLU A 41 19.73 6.39 17.65
CA GLU A 41 19.87 7.45 18.65
C GLU A 41 20.97 8.46 18.32
N VAL A 42 22.07 8.00 17.71
CA VAL A 42 23.24 8.83 17.40
C VAL A 42 23.21 9.44 15.99
N CYS A 43 22.24 9.06 15.15
CA CYS A 43 22.19 9.50 13.76
C CYS A 43 21.75 10.97 13.66
N PRO A 44 22.56 11.85 13.04
CA PRO A 44 22.25 13.27 12.96
C PRO A 44 21.30 13.63 11.81
N VAL A 45 21.00 12.68 10.92
CA VAL A 45 20.20 12.93 9.70
C VAL A 45 18.79 12.41 9.91
N GLU A 46 17.81 13.26 9.57
CA GLU A 46 16.40 12.92 9.50
C GLU A 46 15.94 12.84 8.04
N ARG A 47 15.01 11.93 7.77
CA ARG A 47 14.37 11.73 6.47
C ARG A 47 12.86 11.57 6.64
N PRO A 48 12.06 11.92 5.63
CA PRO A 48 10.64 11.56 5.61
C PRO A 48 10.47 10.04 5.76
N ASN A 49 9.48 9.63 6.54
CA ASN A 49 9.16 8.22 6.71
C ASN A 49 8.17 7.75 5.65
N GLU A 50 8.67 7.11 4.60
CA GLU A 50 7.86 6.57 3.49
C GLU A 50 6.79 5.57 3.98
N PHE A 51 7.10 4.74 4.99
CA PHE A 51 6.15 3.77 5.55
C PHE A 51 4.93 4.43 6.19
N ASN A 52 5.10 5.66 6.67
CA ASN A 52 4.04 6.50 7.23
C ASN A 52 3.57 7.58 6.25
N PHE A 53 3.83 7.44 4.94
CA PHE A 53 3.45 8.42 3.91
C PHE A 53 3.96 9.83 4.23
N ALA A 54 5.18 9.93 4.77
CA ALA A 54 5.82 11.18 5.18
C ALA A 54 5.04 12.00 6.23
N MET A 55 4.11 11.39 6.97
CA MET A 55 3.41 12.05 8.09
C MET A 55 4.32 12.26 9.31
N ASP A 56 5.42 11.52 9.40
CA ASP A 56 6.50 11.71 10.37
C ASP A 56 7.87 11.51 9.70
N THR A 57 8.92 11.57 10.52
CA THR A 57 10.31 11.45 10.11
C THR A 57 10.98 10.27 10.80
N THR A 58 11.96 9.66 10.13
CA THR A 58 12.87 8.65 10.69
C THR A 58 14.32 9.10 10.51
N LYS A 59 15.27 8.40 11.10
CA LYS A 59 16.70 8.66 10.87
C LYS A 59 17.18 8.00 9.57
N ALA A 60 18.36 8.41 9.10
CA ALA A 60 18.99 7.74 7.94
C ALA A 60 19.28 6.25 8.20
N VAL A 61 19.59 5.88 9.46
CA VAL A 61 19.60 4.48 9.92
C VAL A 61 18.31 4.22 10.68
N TYR A 62 17.48 3.32 10.18
CA TYR A 62 16.11 3.14 10.65
C TYR A 62 15.70 1.67 10.66
N LEU A 63 14.72 1.34 11.49
CA LEU A 63 14.01 0.07 11.40
C LEU A 63 12.81 0.27 10.44
N PRO A 64 12.65 -0.53 9.36
CA PRO A 64 11.58 -0.30 8.38
C PRO A 64 10.18 -0.28 8.99
N PHE A 65 9.92 -1.16 9.96
CA PHE A 65 8.73 -1.19 10.80
C PHE A 65 8.96 -2.14 11.99
N GLU A 66 8.14 -2.06 13.05
CA GLU A 66 8.33 -2.79 14.31
C GLU A 66 8.44 -4.32 14.15
N MET A 67 7.75 -4.87 13.15
CA MET A 67 7.72 -6.31 12.84
C MET A 67 8.48 -6.67 11.56
N ALA A 68 9.47 -5.85 11.17
CA ALA A 68 10.25 -6.07 9.96
C ALA A 68 10.91 -7.47 9.96
N TYR A 69 10.88 -8.12 8.80
CA TYR A 69 11.58 -9.39 8.60
C TYR A 69 12.66 -9.27 7.52
N PRO A 70 13.91 -9.67 7.81
CA PRO A 70 14.45 -9.93 9.15
C PRO A 70 14.43 -8.65 10.01
N MET A 71 14.32 -8.82 11.34
CA MET A 71 14.27 -7.73 12.30
C MET A 71 15.65 -7.09 12.43
N GLN A 72 15.98 -6.20 11.49
CA GLN A 72 17.26 -5.52 11.40
C GLN A 72 17.05 -4.11 10.86
N TYR A 73 17.89 -3.20 11.33
CA TYR A 73 17.99 -1.87 10.78
C TYR A 73 18.44 -1.89 9.32
N ALA A 74 18.13 -0.82 8.59
CA ALA A 74 18.65 -0.51 7.28
C ALA A 74 19.20 0.93 7.29
N ILE A 75 20.07 1.25 6.32
CA ILE A 75 20.56 2.62 6.12
C ILE A 75 20.10 3.08 4.74
N ASP A 76 19.42 4.22 4.70
CA ASP A 76 19.08 4.89 3.44
C ASP A 76 20.36 5.54 2.86
N PRO A 77 20.87 5.04 1.73
CA PRO A 77 22.07 5.58 1.13
C PRO A 77 21.88 6.99 0.54
N ALA A 78 20.64 7.40 0.22
CA ALA A 78 20.37 8.67 -0.43
C ALA A 78 20.58 9.88 0.51
N VAL A 79 20.43 9.67 1.82
CA VAL A 79 20.56 10.74 2.83
C VAL A 79 21.73 10.52 3.81
N CYS A 80 22.35 9.33 3.81
CA CYS A 80 23.46 9.02 4.71
C CYS A 80 24.71 9.85 4.40
N LEU A 81 25.31 10.47 5.42
CA LEU A 81 26.56 11.25 5.31
C LEU A 81 27.84 10.39 5.13
N GLY A 82 27.69 9.07 5.02
CA GLY A 82 28.80 8.15 4.75
C GLY A 82 29.80 7.98 5.89
N ALA A 83 30.99 7.47 5.53
CA ALA A 83 32.02 7.04 6.48
C ALA A 83 32.63 8.20 7.30
N GLU A 84 32.65 9.42 6.76
CA GLU A 84 33.14 10.61 7.48
C GLU A 84 32.30 10.92 8.73
N CYS A 85 31.01 10.57 8.72
CA CYS A 85 30.15 10.69 9.88
C CYS A 85 30.38 9.56 10.88
N GLY A 86 30.30 8.30 10.46
CA GLY A 86 30.71 7.12 11.23
C GLY A 86 29.98 6.82 12.56
N LYS A 87 29.16 7.74 13.09
CA LYS A 87 28.59 7.64 14.45
C LYS A 87 27.82 6.35 14.72
N CYS A 88 27.02 5.89 13.77
CA CYS A 88 26.26 4.65 13.91
C CYS A 88 27.15 3.40 13.92
N VAL A 89 28.32 3.46 13.29
CA VAL A 89 29.33 2.39 13.32
C VAL A 89 29.95 2.32 14.71
N GLU A 90 30.38 3.46 15.25
CA GLU A 90 30.97 3.58 16.60
C GLU A 90 29.99 3.15 17.70
N ALA A 91 28.71 3.52 17.56
CA ALA A 91 27.67 3.19 18.52
C ALA A 91 27.21 1.73 18.47
N CYS A 92 27.55 0.96 17.43
CA CYS A 92 27.07 -0.42 17.27
C CYS A 92 27.99 -1.42 17.99
N PRO A 93 27.61 -1.98 19.15
CA PRO A 93 28.49 -2.90 19.90
C PRO A 93 28.68 -4.25 19.19
N TYR A 94 27.80 -4.59 18.25
CA TYR A 94 27.80 -5.86 17.54
C TYR A 94 28.54 -5.80 16.19
N GLN A 95 29.08 -4.64 15.81
CA GLN A 95 29.75 -4.44 14.52
C GLN A 95 28.84 -4.87 13.34
N ALA A 96 27.57 -4.48 13.44
CA ALA A 96 26.55 -4.85 12.45
C ALA A 96 26.48 -3.85 11.30
N ILE A 97 26.92 -2.60 11.49
CA ILE A 97 26.90 -1.57 10.45
C ILE A 97 28.08 -1.79 9.50
N ASP A 98 27.79 -1.81 8.21
CA ASP A 98 28.76 -1.95 7.12
C ASP A 98 28.40 -0.97 5.99
N LEU A 99 28.99 0.23 6.06
CA LEU A 99 28.69 1.31 5.10
C LEU A 99 29.22 1.01 3.69
N GLU A 100 30.21 0.14 3.58
CA GLU A 100 30.87 -0.26 2.33
C GLU A 100 30.28 -1.56 1.76
N MET A 101 29.16 -2.04 2.33
CA MET A 101 28.45 -3.22 1.84
C MET A 101 28.13 -3.06 0.35
N GLN A 102 28.62 -4.00 -0.46
CA GLN A 102 28.44 -3.99 -1.91
C GLN A 102 27.13 -4.68 -2.31
N PRO A 103 26.52 -4.28 -3.44
CA PRO A 103 25.42 -5.03 -4.02
C PRO A 103 25.88 -6.45 -4.42
N GLU A 104 24.98 -7.41 -4.28
CA GLU A 104 25.24 -8.82 -4.59
C GLU A 104 24.29 -9.25 -5.72
N ARG A 105 24.80 -10.07 -6.67
CA ARG A 105 23.94 -10.78 -7.62
C ARG A 105 23.92 -12.26 -7.30
N VAL A 106 22.74 -12.84 -7.30
CA VAL A 106 22.50 -14.24 -7.00
C VAL A 106 21.72 -14.87 -8.15
N ASP A 107 22.27 -15.90 -8.75
CA ASP A 107 21.53 -16.74 -9.69
C ASP A 107 20.86 -17.90 -8.94
N VAL A 108 19.59 -18.11 -9.25
CA VAL A 108 18.81 -19.24 -8.74
C VAL A 108 18.18 -20.01 -9.87
N GLU A 109 18.27 -21.33 -9.81
CA GLU A 109 17.54 -22.23 -10.71
C GLU A 109 16.18 -22.54 -10.10
N VAL A 110 15.12 -22.31 -10.86
CA VAL A 110 13.74 -22.49 -10.42
C VAL A 110 12.92 -23.14 -11.53
N GLN A 111 11.88 -23.88 -11.15
CA GLN A 111 11.00 -24.55 -12.11
C GLN A 111 9.75 -23.72 -12.44
N ALA A 112 9.39 -22.80 -11.55
CA ALA A 112 8.23 -21.92 -11.71
C ALA A 112 8.52 -20.55 -11.07
N VAL A 113 7.85 -19.51 -11.58
CA VAL A 113 7.93 -18.12 -11.10
C VAL A 113 6.52 -17.63 -10.78
N ILE A 114 6.33 -17.10 -9.58
CA ILE A 114 5.05 -16.55 -9.12
C ILE A 114 5.22 -15.06 -8.82
N TRP A 115 4.50 -14.23 -9.56
CA TRP A 115 4.38 -12.80 -9.34
C TRP A 115 3.31 -12.51 -8.28
N ALA A 116 3.76 -12.34 -7.05
CA ALA A 116 2.94 -11.93 -5.90
C ALA A 116 3.32 -10.52 -5.42
N THR A 117 3.56 -9.61 -6.37
CA THR A 117 4.14 -8.28 -6.16
C THR A 117 3.18 -7.27 -5.53
N GLY A 118 1.91 -7.64 -5.41
CA GLY A 118 0.93 -6.87 -4.65
C GLY A 118 0.39 -5.69 -5.44
N TRP A 119 0.31 -4.54 -4.77
CA TRP A 119 -0.36 -3.34 -5.26
C TRP A 119 0.17 -2.08 -4.59
N ASP A 120 -0.07 -0.94 -5.24
CA ASP A 120 0.17 0.40 -4.74
C ASP A 120 -1.13 1.20 -4.66
N PRO A 121 -1.28 2.13 -3.70
CA PRO A 121 -2.41 3.04 -3.66
C PRO A 121 -2.39 3.96 -4.88
N PHE A 122 -3.58 4.22 -5.43
CA PHE A 122 -3.71 5.22 -6.49
C PHE A 122 -3.30 6.61 -5.97
N GLU A 123 -2.50 7.30 -6.76
CA GLU A 123 -1.98 8.65 -6.46
C GLU A 123 -3.13 9.65 -6.36
N ALA A 124 -3.44 10.05 -5.13
CA ALA A 124 -4.58 10.93 -4.83
C ALA A 124 -4.39 12.35 -5.35
N GLU A 125 -3.15 12.80 -5.52
CA GLU A 125 -2.75 14.08 -6.10
C GLU A 125 -3.25 14.26 -7.53
N LYS A 126 -3.46 13.15 -8.26
CA LYS A 126 -4.00 13.18 -9.62
C LYS A 126 -5.50 13.45 -9.66
N ILE A 127 -6.21 13.29 -8.53
CA ILE A 127 -7.66 13.46 -8.49
C ILE A 127 -8.00 14.94 -8.32
N GLU A 128 -8.51 15.52 -9.40
CA GLU A 128 -8.90 16.92 -9.42
C GLU A 128 -10.10 17.19 -8.51
N GLY A 129 -10.12 18.36 -7.87
CA GLY A 129 -11.25 18.83 -7.08
C GLY A 129 -11.39 18.21 -5.68
N LEU A 130 -10.62 17.17 -5.33
CA LEU A 130 -10.68 16.53 -4.00
C LEU A 130 -9.65 17.04 -2.99
N GLY A 131 -8.75 17.93 -3.39
CA GLY A 131 -7.95 18.73 -2.46
C GLY A 131 -6.81 17.99 -1.73
N PHE A 132 -6.50 16.74 -2.11
CA PHE A 132 -5.34 16.03 -1.58
C PHE A 132 -4.03 16.76 -1.94
N GLY A 133 -3.06 16.78 -1.02
CA GLY A 133 -1.80 17.53 -1.16
C GLY A 133 -1.94 19.04 -0.99
N THR A 134 -3.14 19.60 -1.16
CA THR A 134 -3.43 21.03 -0.91
C THR A 134 -3.91 21.26 0.53
N TYR A 135 -4.90 20.49 0.98
CA TYR A 135 -5.48 20.64 2.31
C TYR A 135 -4.96 19.56 3.26
N ARG A 136 -4.38 19.98 4.38
CA ARG A 136 -3.72 19.05 5.33
C ARG A 136 -4.69 18.03 5.93
N ASN A 137 -5.97 18.38 6.05
CA ASN A 137 -7.01 17.51 6.62
C ASN A 137 -7.68 16.58 5.58
N VAL A 138 -7.20 16.55 4.34
CA VAL A 138 -7.58 15.54 3.35
C VAL A 138 -6.50 14.47 3.31
N ILE A 139 -6.82 13.28 3.80
CA ILE A 139 -5.92 12.12 3.83
C ILE A 139 -6.46 10.98 2.97
N THR A 140 -5.64 9.98 2.66
CA THR A 140 -6.11 8.74 2.04
C THR A 140 -6.50 7.70 3.09
N ASN A 141 -7.25 6.68 2.68
CA ASN A 141 -7.56 5.52 3.50
C ASN A 141 -6.31 4.78 3.98
N VAL A 142 -5.21 4.74 3.20
CA VAL A 142 -3.97 4.09 3.65
C VAL A 142 -3.21 4.93 4.69
N MET A 143 -3.25 6.26 4.60
CA MET A 143 -2.75 7.15 5.64
C MET A 143 -3.54 6.98 6.94
N MET A 144 -4.87 6.85 6.85
CA MET A 144 -5.72 6.59 8.01
C MET A 144 -5.34 5.27 8.73
N GLU A 145 -4.95 4.23 8.01
CA GLU A 145 -4.42 3.00 8.63
C GLU A 145 -3.12 3.25 9.39
N ARG A 146 -2.25 4.15 8.88
CA ARG A 146 -1.03 4.53 9.58
C ARG A 146 -1.34 5.33 10.84
N LEU A 147 -2.26 6.31 10.80
CA LEU A 147 -2.71 7.05 11.99
C LEU A 147 -3.33 6.13 13.06
N ALA A 148 -4.12 5.14 12.64
CA ALA A 148 -4.75 4.17 13.54
C ALA A 148 -3.78 3.11 14.10
N SER A 149 -2.57 2.98 13.54
CA SER A 149 -1.59 1.97 13.95
C SER A 149 -0.81 2.41 15.18
N ILE A 150 -0.56 1.48 16.10
CA ILE A 150 0.27 1.70 17.31
C ILE A 150 1.70 2.10 16.93
N GLY A 151 2.28 1.46 15.91
CA GLY A 151 3.58 1.84 15.34
C GLY A 151 3.47 2.91 14.25
N GLY A 152 2.40 3.69 14.28
CA GLY A 152 2.13 4.81 13.36
C GLY A 152 2.65 6.14 13.89
N PRO A 153 2.53 7.22 13.10
CA PRO A 153 3.09 8.53 13.45
C PRO A 153 2.43 9.17 14.69
N THR A 154 1.21 8.75 15.02
CA THR A 154 0.42 9.26 16.15
C THR A 154 0.13 8.17 17.20
N ALA A 155 0.90 7.07 17.17
CA ALA A 155 0.78 5.94 18.10
C ALA A 155 -0.66 5.40 18.28
N GLY A 156 -1.43 5.37 17.19
CA GLY A 156 -2.80 4.87 17.16
C GLY A 156 -3.88 5.91 17.44
N LYS A 157 -3.51 7.14 17.80
CA LYS A 157 -4.46 8.23 18.00
C LYS A 157 -4.82 8.86 16.67
N ILE A 158 -6.09 8.82 16.30
CA ILE A 158 -6.55 9.43 15.05
C ILE A 158 -6.84 10.90 15.32
N GLU A 159 -6.04 11.81 14.75
CA GLU A 159 -6.15 13.25 14.97
C GLU A 159 -6.01 14.03 13.67
N ARG A 160 -6.48 15.30 13.66
CA ARG A 160 -6.40 16.18 12.50
C ARG A 160 -4.93 16.44 12.14
N PRO A 161 -4.49 16.13 10.91
CA PRO A 161 -3.10 16.37 10.52
C PRO A 161 -2.71 17.85 10.54
N SER A 162 -3.66 18.79 10.44
CA SER A 162 -3.36 20.23 10.48
C SER A 162 -2.89 20.73 11.84
N ASP A 163 -3.52 20.27 12.93
CA ASP A 163 -3.41 20.88 14.25
C ASP A 163 -3.46 19.90 15.44
N GLY A 164 -3.50 18.59 15.19
CA GLY A 164 -3.49 17.53 16.21
C GLY A 164 -4.76 17.46 17.07
N LYS A 165 -5.83 18.16 16.68
CA LYS A 165 -7.09 18.12 17.44
C LYS A 165 -7.86 16.83 17.18
N GLU A 166 -8.75 16.52 18.12
CA GLU A 166 -9.68 15.40 18.03
C GLU A 166 -10.63 15.54 16.84
N ILE A 167 -11.12 14.39 16.38
CA ILE A 167 -12.04 14.31 15.26
C ILE A 167 -13.48 14.48 15.75
N GLN A 168 -14.14 15.55 15.33
CA GLN A 168 -15.55 15.83 15.60
C GLN A 168 -16.45 15.40 14.44
N SER A 169 -15.93 15.41 13.21
CA SER A 169 -16.65 14.89 12.04
C SER A 169 -15.72 14.50 10.89
N VAL A 170 -16.08 13.41 10.21
CA VAL A 170 -15.32 12.82 9.10
C VAL A 170 -16.21 12.61 7.89
N ALA A 171 -15.69 12.92 6.70
CA ALA A 171 -16.26 12.44 5.45
C ALA A 171 -15.38 11.35 4.83
N PHE A 172 -15.94 10.18 4.58
CA PHE A 172 -15.34 9.13 3.76
C PHE A 172 -15.84 9.26 2.32
N VAL A 173 -14.91 9.49 1.39
CA VAL A 173 -15.21 9.66 -0.04
C VAL A 173 -14.94 8.34 -0.75
N GLN A 174 -15.99 7.57 -1.03
CA GLN A 174 -15.85 6.31 -1.76
C GLN A 174 -15.44 6.55 -3.20
N CYS A 175 -14.78 5.54 -3.77
CA CYS A 175 -14.41 5.55 -5.18
C CYS A 175 -13.57 6.77 -5.58
N ALA A 176 -12.72 7.28 -4.67
CA ALA A 176 -11.79 8.37 -4.99
C ALA A 176 -10.78 7.86 -6.04
N GLY A 177 -10.95 8.30 -7.29
CA GLY A 177 -10.16 7.84 -8.43
C GLY A 177 -10.51 6.44 -8.96
N SER A 178 -11.47 5.71 -8.36
CA SER A 178 -11.96 4.41 -8.85
C SER A 178 -13.36 4.52 -9.47
N ARG A 179 -13.71 3.60 -10.37
CA ARG A 179 -14.95 3.68 -11.15
C ARG A 179 -15.12 5.08 -11.76
N ASP A 180 -14.04 5.58 -12.33
CA ASP A 180 -13.91 6.90 -12.91
C ASP A 180 -13.27 6.78 -14.29
N GLU A 181 -13.94 7.32 -15.31
CA GLU A 181 -13.45 7.26 -16.70
C GLU A 181 -12.18 8.07 -16.92
N ASN A 182 -11.92 9.07 -16.07
CA ASN A 182 -10.72 9.91 -16.15
C ASN A 182 -9.51 9.31 -15.42
N TYR A 183 -9.74 8.34 -14.54
CA TYR A 183 -8.72 7.72 -13.67
C TYR A 183 -8.80 6.19 -13.78
N LEU A 184 -9.17 5.48 -12.70
CA LEU A 184 -9.30 4.03 -12.72
C LEU A 184 -10.74 3.64 -13.05
N LYS A 185 -10.93 2.98 -14.19
CA LYS A 185 -12.25 2.50 -14.64
C LYS A 185 -12.77 1.33 -13.81
N HIS A 186 -11.88 0.55 -13.21
CA HIS A 186 -12.24 -0.60 -12.39
C HIS A 186 -12.70 -0.22 -10.98
N CYS A 187 -13.34 -1.18 -10.31
CA CYS A 187 -13.61 -1.11 -8.88
C CYS A 187 -12.44 -1.73 -8.11
N SER A 188 -11.96 -1.03 -7.08
CA SER A 188 -10.84 -1.48 -6.25
C SER A 188 -11.20 -2.52 -5.19
N GLY A 189 -12.43 -3.03 -5.17
CA GLY A 189 -12.86 -4.21 -4.39
C GLY A 189 -12.93 -4.05 -2.86
N VAL A 190 -12.06 -3.23 -2.25
CA VAL A 190 -11.84 -3.19 -0.80
C VAL A 190 -12.18 -1.84 -0.16
N CYS A 191 -12.28 -0.76 -0.95
CA CYS A 191 -12.41 0.61 -0.44
C CYS A 191 -13.68 0.84 0.41
N CYS A 192 -14.82 0.24 0.02
CA CYS A 192 -16.05 0.29 0.81
C CYS A 192 -15.84 -0.33 2.21
N MET A 193 -15.29 -1.54 2.27
CA MET A 193 -15.05 -2.22 3.54
C MET A 193 -14.00 -1.50 4.39
N ALA A 194 -12.93 -0.98 3.77
CA ALA A 194 -11.91 -0.21 4.47
C ALA A 194 -12.53 1.01 5.16
N SER A 195 -13.40 1.74 4.46
CA SER A 195 -14.06 2.93 5.02
C SER A 195 -15.03 2.57 6.13
N LEU A 196 -15.85 1.52 5.97
CA LEU A 196 -16.73 1.04 7.04
C LEU A 196 -15.94 0.62 8.29
N LYS A 197 -14.77 0.00 8.11
CA LYS A 197 -13.86 -0.36 9.21
C LYS A 197 -13.31 0.90 9.89
N GLN A 198 -12.83 1.86 9.12
CA GLN A 198 -12.28 3.12 9.61
C GLN A 198 -13.34 3.99 10.31
N THR A 199 -14.60 3.91 9.88
CA THR A 199 -15.73 4.47 10.62
C THR A 199 -15.74 3.98 12.06
N ARG A 200 -15.58 2.68 12.30
CA ARG A 200 -15.53 2.14 13.66
C ARG A 200 -14.33 2.63 14.45
N TYR A 201 -13.14 2.73 13.83
CA TYR A 201 -11.96 3.28 14.51
C TYR A 201 -12.24 4.68 15.07
N VAL A 202 -12.87 5.54 14.27
CA VAL A 202 -13.24 6.89 14.70
C VAL A 202 -14.30 6.85 15.79
N ARG A 203 -15.37 6.05 15.64
CA ARG A 203 -16.46 5.95 16.64
C ARG A 203 -16.00 5.37 17.98
N GLU A 204 -15.02 4.46 17.96
CA GLU A 204 -14.43 3.86 19.17
C GLU A 204 -13.62 4.89 19.97
N GLN A 205 -12.84 5.75 19.29
CA GLN A 205 -12.06 6.81 19.96
C GLN A 205 -12.91 8.05 20.27
N TYR A 206 -13.87 8.38 19.41
CA TYR A 206 -14.69 9.58 19.48
C TYR A 206 -16.19 9.23 19.36
N PRO A 207 -16.85 8.80 20.44
CA PRO A 207 -18.25 8.35 20.44
C PRO A 207 -19.28 9.43 20.10
N ASP A 208 -18.89 10.69 19.95
CA ASP A 208 -19.77 11.76 19.47
C ASP A 208 -19.49 12.25 18.05
N ALA A 209 -18.41 11.76 17.42
CA ALA A 209 -18.03 12.17 16.07
C ALA A 209 -19.09 11.82 15.04
N GLN A 210 -19.43 12.78 14.18
CA GLN A 210 -20.37 12.61 13.07
C GLN A 210 -19.64 12.09 11.83
N ILE A 211 -20.16 11.04 11.22
CA ILE A 211 -19.51 10.38 10.08
C ILE A 211 -20.42 10.42 8.87
N TYR A 212 -19.87 10.86 7.76
CA TYR A 212 -20.56 10.95 6.48
C TYR A 212 -19.84 10.04 5.48
N ILE A 213 -20.55 9.09 4.88
CA ILE A 213 -19.98 8.21 3.86
C ILE A 213 -20.65 8.53 2.53
N PHE A 214 -19.90 9.16 1.63
CA PHE A 214 -20.35 9.49 0.27
C PHE A 214 -20.06 8.33 -0.67
N TYR A 215 -21.09 7.75 -1.27
CA TYR A 215 -20.96 6.51 -2.05
C TYR A 215 -21.84 6.48 -3.31
N ILE A 216 -21.43 5.66 -4.29
CA ILE A 216 -22.26 5.29 -5.44
C ILE A 216 -23.05 4.01 -5.10
N ASP A 217 -22.30 2.95 -4.80
CA ASP A 217 -22.80 1.67 -4.29
C ASP A 217 -21.93 1.24 -3.11
N VAL A 218 -22.53 0.67 -2.07
CA VAL A 218 -21.79 -0.01 -1.01
C VAL A 218 -21.57 -1.45 -1.43
N ARG A 219 -20.30 -1.88 -1.56
CA ARG A 219 -19.94 -3.23 -2.03
C ARG A 219 -19.37 -4.07 -0.88
N THR A 220 -20.25 -4.84 -0.23
CA THR A 220 -19.95 -5.69 0.94
C THR A 220 -20.38 -7.14 0.70
N PRO A 221 -19.69 -7.88 -0.18
CA PRO A 221 -20.15 -9.20 -0.62
C PRO A 221 -20.14 -10.25 0.50
N GLY A 222 -21.16 -11.12 0.49
CA GLY A 222 -21.26 -12.27 1.38
C GLY A 222 -21.41 -11.85 2.85
N ARG A 223 -20.58 -12.43 3.74
CA ARG A 223 -20.65 -12.17 5.20
C ARG A 223 -20.28 -10.74 5.59
N LEU A 224 -19.72 -9.96 4.66
CA LEU A 224 -19.36 -8.56 4.92
C LEU A 224 -20.59 -7.65 5.04
N GLU A 225 -21.76 -8.11 4.58
CA GLU A 225 -23.02 -7.39 4.72
C GLU A 225 -23.44 -7.19 6.18
N ASP A 226 -23.11 -8.15 7.06
CA ASP A 226 -23.35 -8.02 8.50
C ASP A 226 -22.58 -6.83 9.09
N PHE A 227 -21.37 -6.59 8.57
CA PHE A 227 -20.54 -5.47 9.00
C PHE A 227 -21.13 -4.12 8.55
N TYR A 228 -21.57 -4.04 7.28
CA TYR A 228 -22.27 -2.88 6.76
C TYR A 228 -23.56 -2.59 7.54
N SER A 229 -24.40 -3.60 7.74
CA SER A 229 -25.65 -3.49 8.49
C SER A 229 -25.44 -2.99 9.92
N ALA A 230 -24.34 -3.38 10.56
CA ALA A 230 -24.00 -2.91 11.90
C ALA A 230 -23.50 -1.45 11.90
N VAL A 231 -22.77 -1.01 10.87
CA VAL A 231 -22.37 0.40 10.72
C VAL A 231 -23.57 1.29 10.40
N GLN A 232 -24.50 0.82 9.57
CA GLN A 232 -25.72 1.56 9.22
C GLN A 232 -26.64 1.84 10.42
N LYS A 233 -26.57 1.01 11.47
CA LYS A 233 -27.36 1.19 12.71
C LYS A 233 -26.78 2.24 13.66
N ASP A 234 -25.56 2.74 13.40
CA ASP A 234 -24.98 3.80 14.20
C ASP A 234 -25.62 5.14 13.84
N GLU A 235 -26.29 5.77 14.82
CA GLU A 235 -27.03 7.03 14.65
C GLU A 235 -26.13 8.22 14.27
N LYS A 236 -24.81 8.11 14.49
CA LYS A 236 -23.82 9.13 14.12
C LYS A 236 -23.26 8.90 12.71
N VAL A 237 -23.69 7.86 12.00
CA VAL A 237 -23.26 7.54 10.64
C VAL A 237 -24.37 7.88 9.65
N GLN A 238 -24.04 8.71 8.67
CA GLN A 238 -24.92 9.07 7.56
C GLN A 238 -24.35 8.56 6.24
N LEU A 239 -25.13 7.76 5.54
CA LEU A 239 -24.80 7.26 4.20
C LEU A 239 -25.43 8.20 3.17
N ILE A 240 -24.59 8.86 2.37
CA ILE A 240 -25.04 9.82 1.36
C ILE A 240 -24.76 9.21 -0.02
N LYS A 241 -25.82 8.93 -0.78
CA LYS A 241 -25.69 8.29 -2.09
C LYS A 241 -25.35 9.34 -3.16
N GLY A 242 -24.11 9.76 -3.18
CA GLY A 242 -23.58 10.75 -4.10
C GLY A 242 -22.07 10.60 -4.30
N LYS A 243 -21.60 10.83 -5.52
CA LYS A 243 -20.17 11.00 -5.79
C LYS A 243 -19.78 12.43 -5.44
N VAL A 244 -18.74 12.59 -4.63
CA VAL A 244 -18.23 13.92 -4.26
C VAL A 244 -17.69 14.61 -5.51
N ALA A 245 -18.18 15.83 -5.75
CA ALA A 245 -17.77 16.64 -6.88
C ALA A 245 -16.60 17.56 -6.51
N LYS A 246 -16.58 18.07 -5.27
CA LYS A 246 -15.59 19.06 -4.85
C LYS A 246 -15.37 19.05 -3.34
N ILE A 247 -14.14 19.31 -2.94
CA ILE A 247 -13.74 19.62 -1.57
C ILE A 247 -13.08 20.99 -1.55
N THR A 248 -13.47 21.83 -0.59
CA THR A 248 -12.82 23.10 -0.29
C THR A 248 -12.47 23.18 1.18
N GLU A 249 -11.46 23.98 1.53
CA GLU A 249 -11.14 24.30 2.92
C GLU A 249 -11.77 25.65 3.27
N ASP A 250 -12.35 25.74 4.48
CA ASP A 250 -12.78 27.00 5.05
C ASP A 250 -11.61 27.74 5.71
N GLY A 251 -11.80 29.01 6.05
CA GLY A 251 -10.74 29.80 6.70
C GLY A 251 -10.30 29.29 8.09
N ALA A 252 -10.90 28.21 8.62
CA ALA A 252 -10.60 27.60 9.91
C ALA A 252 -10.03 26.16 9.77
N ALA A 253 -9.54 25.79 8.58
CA ALA A 253 -9.00 24.46 8.26
C ALA A 253 -10.01 23.30 8.34
N ASP A 254 -11.31 23.60 8.45
CA ASP A 254 -12.36 22.61 8.25
C ASP A 254 -12.65 22.49 6.74
N LEU A 255 -13.23 21.38 6.34
CA LEU A 255 -13.46 21.02 4.94
C LEU A 255 -14.95 21.05 4.62
N VAL A 256 -15.29 21.56 3.45
CA VAL A 256 -16.64 21.50 2.89
C VAL A 256 -16.65 20.50 1.76
N VAL A 257 -17.47 19.46 1.90
CA VAL A 257 -17.61 18.35 0.95
C VAL A 257 -18.92 18.51 0.20
N GLU A 258 -18.83 18.69 -1.12
CA GLU A 258 -19.98 18.94 -1.99
C GLU A 258 -20.27 17.72 -2.87
N ALA A 259 -21.53 17.27 -2.87
CA ALA A 259 -22.02 16.18 -3.70
C ALA A 259 -23.47 16.42 -4.12
N GLU A 260 -23.96 15.64 -5.09
CA GLU A 260 -25.39 15.50 -5.36
C GLU A 260 -25.88 14.20 -4.71
N ASP A 261 -26.88 14.28 -3.84
CA ASP A 261 -27.54 13.10 -3.32
C ASP A 261 -28.55 12.59 -4.33
N THR A 262 -28.23 11.47 -4.96
CA THR A 262 -29.02 10.86 -6.03
C THR A 262 -30.37 10.31 -5.56
N LEU A 263 -30.60 10.16 -4.25
CA LEU A 263 -31.90 9.72 -3.72
C LEU A 263 -32.90 10.88 -3.63
N SER A 264 -32.44 12.05 -3.21
CA SER A 264 -33.26 13.26 -3.07
C SER A 264 -33.24 14.15 -4.33
N GLY A 265 -32.16 14.10 -5.11
CA GLY A 265 -31.87 15.03 -6.21
C GLY A 265 -31.29 16.37 -5.72
N ASP A 266 -31.06 16.51 -4.41
CA ASP A 266 -30.58 17.74 -3.80
C ASP A 266 -29.05 17.81 -3.79
N ARG A 267 -28.54 19.05 -3.87
CA ARG A 267 -27.14 19.32 -3.57
C ARG A 267 -26.92 19.22 -2.07
N VAL A 268 -25.94 18.41 -1.69
CA VAL A 268 -25.51 18.23 -0.31
C VAL A 268 -24.15 18.89 -0.12
N SER A 269 -24.03 19.68 0.94
CA SER A 269 -22.80 20.31 1.37
C SER A 269 -22.59 19.97 2.84
N GLN A 270 -21.53 19.24 3.16
CA GLN A 270 -21.23 18.83 4.54
C GLN A 270 -19.91 19.43 5.01
N LYS A 271 -19.96 20.08 6.17
CA LYS A 271 -18.77 20.60 6.83
C LYS A 271 -18.19 19.54 7.77
N VAL A 272 -16.92 19.18 7.56
CA VAL A 272 -16.19 18.17 8.33
C VAL A 272 -14.80 18.67 8.72
N ASN A 273 -14.17 18.06 9.71
CA ASN A 273 -12.81 18.42 10.15
C ASN A 273 -11.75 17.45 9.63
N LEU A 274 -12.16 16.31 9.05
CA LEU A 274 -11.30 15.39 8.33
C LEU A 274 -12.03 14.82 7.11
N VAL A 275 -11.31 14.69 5.99
CA VAL A 275 -11.77 13.91 4.84
C VAL A 275 -10.81 12.74 4.63
N VAL A 276 -11.37 11.56 4.42
CA VAL A 276 -10.64 10.34 4.05
C VAL A 276 -11.05 9.95 2.63
N LEU A 277 -10.12 10.08 1.69
CA LEU A 277 -10.27 9.60 0.32
C LEU A 277 -10.04 8.09 0.29
N ALA A 278 -11.09 7.32 -0.05
CA ALA A 278 -10.96 5.88 -0.24
C ALA A 278 -10.39 5.60 -1.63
N THR A 279 -9.07 5.75 -1.76
CA THR A 279 -8.36 5.63 -3.03
C THR A 279 -8.31 4.20 -3.52
N GLY A 280 -8.10 4.07 -4.83
CA GLY A 280 -8.08 2.79 -5.51
C GLY A 280 -6.79 2.00 -5.32
N ILE A 281 -6.83 0.77 -5.86
CA ILE A 281 -5.71 -0.15 -5.96
C ILE A 281 -5.21 -0.15 -7.41
N VAL A 282 -3.90 0.06 -7.59
CA VAL A 282 -3.20 -0.21 -8.85
C VAL A 282 -2.20 -1.35 -8.64
N PRO A 283 -1.97 -2.23 -9.63
CA PRO A 283 -0.96 -3.28 -9.48
C PRO A 283 0.44 -2.66 -9.32
N ALA A 284 1.26 -3.24 -8.46
CA ALA A 284 2.65 -2.82 -8.34
C ALA A 284 3.40 -3.18 -9.63
N ASP A 285 4.03 -2.21 -10.29
CA ASP A 285 4.68 -2.40 -11.59
C ASP A 285 6.05 -3.06 -11.48
N ALA A 286 6.07 -4.28 -10.95
CA ALA A 286 7.28 -5.05 -10.74
C ALA A 286 7.66 -5.95 -11.94
N THR A 287 6.74 -6.19 -12.88
CA THR A 287 7.05 -7.04 -14.06
C THR A 287 7.68 -6.26 -15.20
N GLY A 288 7.41 -4.96 -15.33
CA GLY A 288 8.00 -4.11 -16.38
C GLY A 288 9.51 -3.93 -16.24
N CYS A 289 10.04 -4.15 -15.04
CA CYS A 289 11.47 -4.02 -14.75
C CYS A 289 12.26 -5.32 -14.98
N VAL A 290 11.60 -6.43 -15.36
CA VAL A 290 12.26 -7.75 -15.43
C VAL A 290 12.46 -8.15 -16.89
N GLU A 291 13.73 -8.31 -17.28
CA GLU A 291 14.09 -8.84 -18.58
C GLU A 291 13.70 -10.32 -18.64
N PHE A 292 12.88 -10.68 -19.62
CA PHE A 292 12.48 -12.07 -19.86
C PHE A 292 13.01 -12.53 -21.23
N ASP A 293 13.92 -13.51 -21.22
CA ASP A 293 14.52 -14.10 -22.42
C ASP A 293 14.22 -15.61 -22.44
N GLY A 294 12.99 -15.94 -22.83
CA GLY A 294 12.46 -17.30 -22.92
C GLY A 294 11.53 -17.47 -24.13
N VAL A 295 11.49 -18.68 -24.69
CA VAL A 295 10.68 -19.02 -25.86
C VAL A 295 9.33 -19.57 -25.39
N LEU A 296 8.25 -18.78 -25.50
CA LEU A 296 6.88 -19.28 -25.29
C LEU A 296 6.18 -19.54 -26.63
N GLN A 297 5.31 -20.54 -26.64
CA GLN A 297 4.72 -21.14 -27.86
C GLN A 297 3.81 -20.18 -28.66
N ASP A 298 3.31 -19.11 -28.05
CA ASP A 298 2.32 -18.19 -28.63
C ASP A 298 2.90 -16.82 -29.03
N GLY A 299 4.19 -16.56 -28.78
CA GLY A 299 4.91 -15.38 -29.27
C GLY A 299 4.42 -14.02 -28.75
N GLY A 300 3.49 -14.01 -27.78
CA GLY A 300 2.86 -12.81 -27.26
C GLY A 300 3.25 -12.55 -25.82
N LEU A 301 4.34 -11.82 -25.57
CA LEU A 301 4.65 -11.31 -24.24
C LEU A 301 5.19 -9.88 -24.26
N GLN A 302 4.80 -9.14 -23.24
CA GLN A 302 5.44 -7.92 -22.73
C GLN A 302 5.71 -8.17 -21.22
N ASP A 303 6.77 -7.59 -20.66
CA ASP A 303 7.05 -7.50 -19.20
C ASP A 303 7.06 -8.81 -18.37
N GLY A 304 8.24 -9.37 -18.05
CA GLY A 304 8.38 -10.43 -17.05
C GLY A 304 7.72 -11.79 -17.39
N GLY A 305 7.28 -11.96 -18.63
CA GLY A 305 6.74 -13.23 -19.14
C GLY A 305 5.24 -13.45 -18.93
N LEU A 306 4.47 -12.40 -18.60
CA LEU A 306 3.01 -12.48 -18.45
C LEU A 306 2.28 -11.35 -19.18
N GLN A 307 1.04 -11.58 -19.59
CA GLN A 307 0.19 -10.53 -20.15
C GLN A 307 -0.46 -9.69 -19.04
N LYS A 308 -0.81 -8.45 -19.38
CA LYS A 308 -1.56 -7.52 -18.53
C LYS A 308 -2.92 -7.23 -19.18
N ASP A 309 -3.95 -7.04 -18.37
CA ASP A 309 -5.24 -6.52 -18.85
C ASP A 309 -5.17 -5.00 -19.12
N GLU A 310 -6.28 -4.41 -19.57
CA GLU A 310 -6.36 -2.96 -19.85
C GLU A 310 -6.17 -2.06 -18.61
N HIS A 311 -6.15 -2.65 -17.41
CA HIS A 311 -5.94 -1.96 -16.14
C HIS A 311 -4.55 -2.24 -15.55
N GLY A 312 -3.70 -2.99 -16.27
CA GLY A 312 -2.34 -3.33 -15.88
C GLY A 312 -2.20 -4.55 -14.97
N PHE A 313 -3.29 -5.25 -14.64
CA PHE A 313 -3.23 -6.43 -13.78
C PHE A 313 -2.79 -7.66 -14.59
N LEU A 314 -2.01 -8.54 -13.96
CA LEU A 314 -1.51 -9.76 -14.59
C LEU A 314 -2.66 -10.71 -14.93
N THR A 315 -2.68 -11.20 -16.17
CA THR A 315 -3.56 -12.29 -16.60
C THR A 315 -2.83 -13.62 -16.51
N ASN A 316 -3.59 -14.69 -16.25
CA ASN A 316 -3.05 -15.95 -15.75
C ASN A 316 -2.94 -17.02 -16.86
N ASP A 317 -2.57 -16.61 -18.08
CA ASP A 317 -2.78 -17.40 -19.29
C ASP A 317 -1.68 -18.45 -19.56
N GLN A 318 -0.61 -18.48 -18.75
CA GLN A 318 0.54 -19.37 -18.94
C GLN A 318 0.80 -20.40 -17.79
N PRO A 319 -0.21 -21.09 -17.19
CA PRO A 319 0.05 -22.06 -16.11
C PRO A 319 0.99 -23.20 -16.52
N LEU A 320 0.90 -23.65 -17.77
CA LEU A 320 1.71 -24.73 -18.33
C LEU A 320 3.18 -24.33 -18.49
N ALA A 321 3.48 -23.04 -18.60
CA ALA A 321 4.85 -22.54 -18.62
C ALA A 321 5.46 -22.40 -17.21
N GLY A 322 4.66 -22.53 -16.14
CA GLY A 322 5.15 -22.28 -14.77
C GLY A 322 5.34 -20.80 -14.43
N LEU A 323 4.80 -19.88 -15.23
CA LEU A 323 4.76 -18.44 -14.96
C LEU A 323 3.35 -18.04 -14.53
N MET A 324 3.20 -17.42 -13.36
CA MET A 324 1.86 -17.16 -12.78
C MET A 324 1.82 -15.87 -11.97
N GLY A 325 0.66 -15.22 -11.92
CA GLY A 325 0.36 -14.16 -10.95
C GLY A 325 -0.37 -14.69 -9.71
N ALA A 326 -0.33 -13.92 -8.62
CA ALA A 326 -1.11 -14.19 -7.42
C ALA A 326 -1.59 -12.91 -6.71
N GLY A 327 -2.79 -12.97 -6.12
CA GLY A 327 -3.32 -11.93 -5.26
C GLY A 327 -3.55 -10.61 -5.99
N CYS A 328 -3.18 -9.50 -5.34
CA CYS A 328 -3.44 -8.16 -5.88
C CYS A 328 -2.73 -7.85 -7.20
N ALA A 329 -1.67 -8.58 -7.55
CA ALA A 329 -1.01 -8.43 -8.84
C ALA A 329 -1.92 -8.80 -10.02
N LYS A 330 -2.97 -9.60 -9.78
CA LYS A 330 -3.93 -10.06 -10.81
C LYS A 330 -5.25 -9.32 -10.81
N ARG A 331 -5.61 -8.69 -9.69
CA ARG A 331 -6.90 -8.01 -9.51
C ARG A 331 -6.99 -7.39 -8.13
N PRO A 332 -7.80 -6.35 -7.93
CA PRO A 332 -8.07 -5.82 -6.60
C PRO A 332 -8.90 -6.80 -5.76
N VAL A 333 -8.31 -7.33 -4.69
CA VAL A 333 -8.97 -8.28 -3.78
C VAL A 333 -8.55 -8.05 -2.32
N ASP A 334 -9.38 -8.54 -1.39
CA ASP A 334 -9.06 -8.52 0.03
C ASP A 334 -8.01 -9.58 0.42
N VAL A 335 -7.54 -9.51 1.68
CA VAL A 335 -6.53 -10.41 2.24
C VAL A 335 -6.96 -11.88 2.17
N ALA A 336 -8.22 -12.20 2.48
CA ALA A 336 -8.70 -13.58 2.47
C ALA A 336 -8.71 -14.18 1.06
N MET A 337 -9.09 -13.37 0.07
CA MET A 337 -9.02 -13.72 -1.34
C MET A 337 -7.57 -13.84 -1.83
N CYS A 338 -6.65 -12.97 -1.39
CA CYS A 338 -5.22 -13.13 -1.66
C CYS A 338 -4.68 -14.46 -1.14
N VAL A 339 -4.99 -14.85 0.10
CA VAL A 339 -4.54 -16.12 0.69
C VAL A 339 -5.09 -17.31 -0.10
N ARG A 340 -6.37 -17.27 -0.49
CA ARG A 340 -6.99 -18.32 -1.31
C ARG A 340 -6.35 -18.42 -2.70
N ASP A 341 -6.16 -17.28 -3.38
CA ASP A 341 -5.54 -17.24 -4.70
C ASP A 341 -4.09 -17.74 -4.64
N ALA A 342 -3.31 -17.31 -3.65
CA ALA A 342 -1.95 -17.76 -3.44
C ALA A 342 -1.85 -19.27 -3.19
N THR A 343 -2.79 -19.85 -2.42
CA THR A 343 -2.87 -21.30 -2.21
C THR A 343 -3.12 -22.03 -3.53
N GLY A 344 -4.05 -21.54 -4.34
CA GLY A 344 -4.35 -22.10 -5.66
C GLY A 344 -3.16 -21.98 -6.62
N THR A 345 -2.49 -20.81 -6.64
CA THR A 345 -1.32 -20.58 -7.49
C THR A 345 -0.14 -21.46 -7.08
N ALA A 346 0.10 -21.66 -5.78
CA ALA A 346 1.14 -22.57 -5.31
C ALA A 346 0.90 -24.02 -5.77
N LEU A 347 -0.34 -24.51 -5.71
CA LEU A 347 -0.70 -25.85 -6.21
C LEU A 347 -0.48 -25.97 -7.72
N LYS A 348 -0.85 -24.95 -8.49
CA LYS A 348 -0.62 -24.93 -9.94
C LYS A 348 0.87 -24.91 -10.27
N ALA A 349 1.67 -24.12 -9.54
CA ALA A 349 3.12 -24.07 -9.72
C ALA A 349 3.76 -25.44 -9.45
N LEU A 350 3.31 -26.16 -8.42
CA LEU A 350 3.78 -27.52 -8.16
C LEU A 350 3.39 -28.50 -9.29
N GLN A 351 2.23 -28.30 -9.94
CA GLN A 351 1.80 -29.14 -11.06
C GLN A 351 2.55 -28.83 -12.35
N SER A 352 2.93 -27.56 -12.60
CA SER A 352 3.76 -27.19 -13.76
C SER A 352 5.19 -27.69 -13.67
N CYS A 353 5.63 -28.12 -12.49
CA CYS A 353 6.95 -28.70 -12.25
C CYS A 353 7.07 -30.20 -12.57
N VAL A 354 5.98 -30.84 -13.01
CA VAL A 354 5.93 -32.28 -13.28
C VAL A 354 5.89 -32.53 -14.78
N GLU A 355 7.06 -32.61 -15.41
CA GLU A 355 7.35 -33.40 -16.62
C GLU A 355 8.85 -33.63 -16.79
#